data_AF-A0A7C7GY55-F1
#
_entry.id   AF-A0A7C7GY55-F1
#
_cell.length_a   1.000
_cell.length_b   1.000
_cell.length_c   1.000
_cell.angle_alpha   90.00
_cell.angle_beta   90.00
_cell.angle_gamma   90.00
#
_symmetry.space_group_name_H-M   'P 1'
#
loop_
_entity.id
_entity.type
_entity.pdbx_description
1 polymer ?
#
loop_
_entity_poly.entity_id
_entity_poly.type
_entity_poly.pdbx_seq_one_letter_code
_entity_poly.pdbx_strand_id
1 'polypeptide(L)'
;MIQAIRKGRRKRSGNIRVEESTWRRFQSDWSKHQWSEKSEVENIIIDVQGLSSTAWLSLIDWSLARQETTPVVLQYPPGHHDPGQLHSVFQDSRTRLAILSQEPEEPLAYPTLRPDPIRPLSWYLLKLAGDVELPCKVTHRPPPSFTSPPPLWVPPNSASTLEEVVAAARLAAGDSAPPDASEDSSEEMRLFAASLRYPEGDADWADRIESVDPLAAWIACPDDNRWPLWRRQGNRLGADWISLLPVEQVPIEFLAEVAGTAPNDWQELAHNHLVQRIRDEDDLALRLRTLIDSHHFNDVASSWLTSTLLSQVAWLPPELASDLARWAPNSISKSLPSNIIPALTGLTWLSSQGELDDNWVRDIEASQRSSPIINGWISLLSTVRDDRTPSVEEIREITSLPIEWWAPFSPLLFNTITEGVDGREMLLGESIPWASALFRQIGEIHTIPGIGEREHPGCPTDLVSRLERILQGVEIDVELQGFAELTDVLNTLKSILVGTKPVVGQIHPMIGWLLQPRERWPAFSATEIVNGDPEVAARLAAGISGYHDGLRESTQRRL
;
A
#
# COMPACT_ATOMS: atom_id res chain seq x y z
N MET A 1 -30.74 23.91 -26.61
CA MET A 1 -31.51 22.83 -27.29
C MET A 1 -33.02 23.13 -27.24
N ILE A 2 -33.47 24.29 -27.75
CA ILE A 2 -34.85 24.81 -27.54
C ILE A 2 -35.73 24.81 -28.81
N GLN A 3 -35.24 24.35 -29.96
CA GLN A 3 -36.02 24.31 -31.21
C GLN A 3 -36.29 22.92 -31.81
N ALA A 4 -35.92 21.84 -31.13
CA ALA A 4 -36.07 20.48 -31.69
C ALA A 4 -37.36 19.73 -31.29
N ILE A 5 -38.20 20.28 -30.40
CA ILE A 5 -39.40 19.59 -29.88
C ILE A 5 -40.69 20.03 -30.60
N ARG A 6 -40.64 20.24 -31.92
CA ARG A 6 -41.87 20.50 -32.70
C ARG A 6 -42.13 19.61 -33.89
N LYS A 7 -41.25 18.65 -34.18
CA LYS A 7 -41.57 17.60 -35.16
C LYS A 7 -41.02 16.27 -34.67
N GLY A 8 -41.92 15.30 -34.52
CA GLY A 8 -41.59 13.96 -34.09
C GLY A 8 -40.45 13.37 -34.91
N ARG A 9 -39.32 13.11 -34.26
CA ARG A 9 -38.33 12.14 -34.70
C ARG A 9 -37.48 11.72 -33.51
N ARG A 10 -37.68 10.46 -33.11
CA ARG A 10 -36.89 9.73 -32.12
C ARG A 10 -35.41 9.78 -32.51
N LYS A 11 -34.53 10.20 -31.59
CA LYS A 11 -33.15 9.73 -31.54
C LYS A 11 -32.97 8.95 -30.24
N ARG A 12 -32.57 7.69 -30.39
CA ARG A 12 -32.29 6.71 -29.33
C ARG A 12 -30.99 7.12 -28.62
N SER A 13 -31.05 7.43 -27.33
CA SER A 13 -29.99 7.11 -26.38
C SER A 13 -30.55 6.09 -25.39
N GLY A 14 -29.70 5.18 -24.91
CA GLY A 14 -30.06 4.01 -24.12
C GLY A 14 -30.51 4.31 -22.69
N ASN A 15 -31.54 5.14 -22.52
CA ASN A 15 -32.24 5.30 -21.25
C ASN A 15 -33.43 4.35 -21.19
N ILE A 16 -33.55 3.64 -20.07
CA ILE A 16 -34.67 2.76 -19.72
C ILE A 16 -35.96 3.52 -20.02
N ARG A 17 -36.76 2.94 -20.91
CA ARG A 17 -37.95 3.59 -21.46
C ARG A 17 -39.07 3.48 -20.44
N VAL A 18 -39.24 4.51 -19.62
CA VAL A 18 -40.41 4.64 -18.73
C VAL A 18 -41.68 4.55 -19.58
N GLU A 19 -42.66 3.75 -19.15
CA GLU A 19 -43.90 3.60 -19.91
C GLU A 19 -44.59 4.96 -20.13
N GLU A 20 -45.17 5.14 -21.31
CA GLU A 20 -45.80 6.41 -21.70
C GLU A 20 -47.05 6.73 -20.84
N SER A 21 -47.63 5.71 -20.20
CA SER A 21 -48.67 5.78 -19.18
C SER A 21 -48.19 6.48 -17.90
N THR A 22 -47.05 6.03 -17.35
CA THR A 22 -46.40 6.59 -16.15
C THR A 22 -45.98 8.04 -16.40
N TRP A 23 -45.41 8.33 -17.58
CA TRP A 23 -45.00 9.69 -17.95
C TRP A 23 -46.18 10.67 -18.08
N ARG A 24 -47.32 10.23 -18.64
CA ARG A 24 -48.52 11.09 -18.76
C ARG A 24 -49.17 11.39 -17.41
N ARG A 25 -49.21 10.42 -16.50
CA ARG A 25 -49.69 10.61 -15.11
C ARG A 25 -48.77 11.53 -14.32
N PHE A 26 -47.46 11.40 -14.54
CA PHE A 26 -46.47 12.31 -13.96
C PHE A 26 -46.57 13.74 -14.54
N GLN A 27 -46.92 13.92 -15.82
CA GLN A 27 -47.04 15.27 -16.38
C GLN A 27 -48.31 16.04 -15.95
N SER A 28 -49.40 15.36 -15.56
CA SER A 28 -50.63 16.07 -15.15
C SER A 28 -50.40 16.94 -13.92
N ASP A 29 -49.64 16.41 -12.95
CA ASP A 29 -49.47 17.04 -11.64
C ASP A 29 -48.30 18.01 -11.60
N TRP A 30 -47.31 17.85 -12.50
CA TRP A 30 -46.14 18.72 -12.59
C TRP A 30 -46.16 19.69 -13.79
N SER A 31 -47.31 19.84 -14.45
CA SER A 31 -47.49 20.63 -15.69
C SER A 31 -47.02 22.10 -15.65
N LYS A 32 -46.77 22.67 -14.47
CA LYS A 32 -46.33 24.07 -14.27
C LYS A 32 -44.89 24.24 -13.74
N HIS A 33 -44.09 23.17 -13.65
CA HIS A 33 -42.74 23.23 -13.05
C HIS A 33 -41.63 23.38 -14.10
N GLN A 34 -40.53 24.05 -13.73
CA GLN A 34 -39.32 24.17 -14.55
C GLN A 34 -38.35 23.04 -14.19
N TRP A 35 -37.85 22.35 -15.20
CA TRP A 35 -36.91 21.23 -15.05
C TRP A 35 -35.48 21.70 -15.27
N SER A 36 -34.57 21.33 -14.38
CA SER A 36 -33.12 21.55 -14.51
C SER A 36 -32.38 20.23 -14.68
N GLU A 37 -31.19 20.27 -15.30
CA GLU A 37 -30.31 19.10 -15.35
C GLU A 37 -29.60 18.88 -14.00
N LYS A 38 -29.35 17.60 -13.72
CA LYS A 38 -29.00 16.97 -12.43
C LYS A 38 -27.90 17.72 -11.67
N SER A 39 -28.12 18.03 -10.38
CA SER A 39 -27.05 18.27 -9.40
C SER A 39 -26.74 16.96 -8.70
N GLU A 40 -25.45 16.60 -8.61
CA GLU A 40 -24.95 15.45 -7.83
C GLU A 40 -25.14 15.73 -6.34
N VAL A 41 -26.32 15.43 -5.81
CA VAL A 41 -26.60 15.51 -4.38
C VAL A 41 -26.94 14.11 -3.88
N GLU A 42 -26.07 13.56 -3.04
CA GLU A 42 -26.12 12.16 -2.56
C GLU A 42 -27.23 11.85 -1.54
N ASN A 43 -28.11 12.80 -1.21
CA ASN A 43 -29.25 12.55 -0.33
C ASN A 43 -30.48 13.32 -0.82
N ILE A 44 -31.26 12.68 -1.71
CA ILE A 44 -32.45 13.29 -2.29
C ILE A 44 -33.66 13.00 -1.38
N ILE A 45 -34.04 13.97 -0.56
CA ILE A 45 -35.36 13.96 0.08
C ILE A 45 -36.38 14.46 -0.94
N ILE A 46 -37.27 13.56 -1.38
CA ILE A 46 -38.40 13.93 -2.24
C ILE A 46 -39.58 14.23 -1.33
N ASP A 47 -39.94 15.51 -1.20
CA ASP A 47 -41.17 15.89 -0.53
C ASP A 47 -42.37 15.55 -1.44
N VAL A 48 -43.26 14.74 -0.90
CA VAL A 48 -44.44 14.23 -1.59
C VAL A 48 -45.71 15.02 -1.22
N GLN A 49 -45.62 15.99 -0.30
CA GLN A 49 -46.76 16.82 0.11
C GLN A 49 -47.35 17.60 -1.08
N GLY A 50 -48.68 17.53 -1.23
CA GLY A 50 -49.41 18.25 -2.29
C GLY A 50 -49.48 17.54 -3.65
N LEU A 51 -48.83 16.39 -3.82
CA LEU A 51 -48.99 15.56 -5.01
C LEU A 51 -50.24 14.67 -4.90
N SER A 52 -50.80 14.25 -6.03
CA SER A 52 -51.88 13.25 -6.02
C SER A 52 -51.38 11.86 -5.67
N SER A 53 -52.30 10.97 -5.28
CA SER A 53 -52.02 9.55 -5.08
C SER A 53 -51.40 8.91 -6.33
N THR A 54 -51.88 9.27 -7.53
CA THR A 54 -51.35 8.76 -8.80
C THR A 54 -49.92 9.22 -9.08
N ALA A 55 -49.56 10.43 -8.65
CA ALA A 55 -48.22 10.97 -8.71
C ALA A 55 -47.27 10.24 -7.75
N TRP A 56 -47.69 9.97 -6.51
CA TRP A 56 -46.91 9.19 -5.55
C TRP A 56 -46.63 7.78 -6.07
N LEU A 57 -47.66 7.08 -6.55
CA LEU A 57 -47.50 5.73 -7.10
C LEU A 57 -46.52 5.70 -8.29
N SER A 58 -46.57 6.71 -9.16
CA SER A 58 -45.65 6.83 -10.28
C SER A 58 -44.20 7.09 -9.84
N LEU A 59 -43.99 7.81 -8.75
CA LEU A 59 -42.66 8.01 -8.14
C LEU A 59 -42.12 6.72 -7.52
N ILE A 60 -42.99 5.93 -6.88
CA ILE A 60 -42.64 4.60 -6.35
C ILE A 60 -42.22 3.69 -7.51
N ASP A 61 -43.02 3.59 -8.58
CA ASP A 61 -42.69 2.79 -9.77
C ASP A 61 -41.38 3.25 -10.42
N TRP A 62 -41.17 4.56 -10.52
CA TRP A 62 -39.93 5.13 -11.01
C TRP A 62 -38.73 4.75 -10.14
N SER A 63 -38.88 4.78 -8.81
CA SER A 63 -37.83 4.39 -7.87
C SER A 63 -37.46 2.92 -8.06
N LEU A 64 -38.45 2.03 -8.10
CA LEU A 64 -38.25 0.58 -8.28
C LEU A 64 -37.60 0.23 -9.62
N ALA A 65 -37.84 1.02 -10.68
CA ALA A 65 -37.25 0.79 -12.00
C ALA A 65 -35.77 1.21 -12.12
N ARG A 66 -35.18 1.88 -11.12
CA ARG A 66 -33.78 2.32 -11.14
C ARG A 66 -32.83 1.19 -10.74
N GLN A 67 -31.69 1.10 -11.43
CA GLN A 67 -30.60 0.17 -11.10
C GLN A 67 -29.59 0.74 -10.07
N GLU A 68 -29.88 1.88 -9.45
CA GLU A 68 -28.99 2.51 -8.46
C GLU A 68 -29.03 1.76 -7.13
N THR A 69 -27.93 1.71 -6.39
CA THR A 69 -27.78 0.95 -5.12
C THR A 69 -28.17 1.72 -3.87
N THR A 70 -28.66 2.97 -4.00
CA THR A 70 -28.98 3.84 -2.86
C THR A 70 -30.14 3.27 -2.03
N PRO A 71 -30.02 3.16 -0.69
CA PRO A 71 -31.11 2.71 0.16
C PRO A 71 -32.27 3.72 0.19
N VAL A 72 -33.50 3.23 0.23
CA VAL A 72 -34.72 4.05 0.15
C VAL A 72 -35.60 3.87 1.39
N VAL A 73 -36.05 4.99 1.94
CA VAL A 73 -37.15 5.07 2.91
C VAL A 73 -38.31 5.80 2.25
N LEU A 74 -39.50 5.21 2.25
CA LEU A 74 -40.64 5.77 1.54
C LEU A 74 -41.91 5.78 2.39
N GLN A 75 -42.81 6.72 2.05
CA GLN A 75 -44.17 6.77 2.56
C GLN A 75 -45.13 6.31 1.46
N TYR A 76 -46.01 5.37 1.77
CA TYR A 76 -47.01 4.87 0.82
C TYR A 76 -48.26 5.77 0.81
N PRO A 77 -48.91 5.99 -0.34
CA PRO A 77 -50.03 6.91 -0.45
C PRO A 77 -51.23 6.53 0.41
N PRO A 78 -51.86 7.51 1.10
CA PRO A 78 -52.99 7.26 1.96
C PRO A 78 -54.22 6.81 1.19
N GLY A 79 -54.95 5.84 1.77
CA GLY A 79 -56.18 5.29 1.20
C GLY A 79 -55.98 4.49 -0.09
N HIS A 80 -54.73 4.15 -0.45
CA HIS A 80 -54.41 3.25 -1.54
C HIS A 80 -53.74 2.00 -0.97
N HIS A 81 -54.17 0.84 -1.45
CA HIS A 81 -53.60 -0.44 -1.06
C HIS A 81 -53.57 -1.36 -2.29
N ASP A 82 -52.45 -1.33 -3.02
CA ASP A 82 -52.17 -2.29 -4.08
C ASP A 82 -51.21 -3.36 -3.54
N PRO A 83 -51.69 -4.58 -3.26
CA PRO A 83 -50.86 -5.64 -2.70
C PRO A 83 -49.71 -6.05 -3.64
N GLY A 84 -49.89 -5.93 -4.96
CA GLY A 84 -48.85 -6.25 -5.94
C GLY A 84 -47.69 -5.27 -5.89
N GLN A 85 -48.01 -3.98 -5.82
CA GLN A 85 -47.00 -2.93 -5.73
C GLN A 85 -46.30 -2.92 -4.37
N LEU A 86 -47.04 -3.11 -3.27
CA LEU A 86 -46.46 -3.25 -1.93
C LEU A 86 -45.48 -4.43 -1.87
N HIS A 87 -45.85 -5.58 -2.47
CA HIS A 87 -44.95 -6.72 -2.56
C HIS A 87 -43.66 -6.38 -3.33
N SER A 88 -43.77 -5.67 -4.45
CA SER A 88 -42.58 -5.20 -5.21
C SER A 88 -41.72 -4.23 -4.41
N VAL A 89 -42.32 -3.33 -3.62
CA VAL A 89 -41.60 -2.42 -2.72
C VAL A 89 -40.82 -3.19 -1.66
N PHE A 90 -41.44 -4.19 -1.02
CA PHE A 90 -40.79 -4.98 0.03
C PHE A 90 -39.79 -6.02 -0.50
N GLN A 91 -39.89 -6.40 -1.78
CA GLN A 91 -38.90 -7.27 -2.45
C GLN A 91 -37.67 -6.52 -2.94
N ASP A 92 -37.75 -5.20 -3.15
CA ASP A 92 -36.60 -4.40 -3.54
C ASP A 92 -35.56 -4.38 -2.40
N SER A 93 -34.35 -4.88 -2.69
CA SER A 93 -33.25 -4.98 -1.72
C SER A 93 -32.80 -3.62 -1.16
N ARG A 94 -33.21 -2.53 -1.80
CA ARG A 94 -32.88 -1.15 -1.39
C ARG A 94 -33.89 -0.57 -0.41
N THR A 95 -35.10 -1.09 -0.35
CA THR A 95 -36.14 -0.59 0.58
C THR A 95 -35.74 -0.93 2.01
N ARG A 96 -35.44 0.09 2.81
CA ARG A 96 -35.08 -0.06 4.23
C ARG A 96 -36.31 0.04 5.14
N LEU A 97 -37.25 0.92 4.78
CA LEU A 97 -38.46 1.16 5.56
C LEU A 97 -39.57 1.69 4.64
N ALA A 98 -40.77 1.13 4.77
CA ALA A 98 -41.99 1.66 4.15
C ALA A 98 -42.98 2.07 5.23
N ILE A 99 -43.42 3.34 5.20
CA ILE A 99 -44.38 3.89 6.15
C ILE A 99 -45.77 3.82 5.53
N LEU A 100 -46.64 3.02 6.13
CA LEU A 100 -48.04 2.90 5.75
C LEU A 100 -48.89 3.81 6.62
N SER A 101 -49.84 4.51 6.02
CA SER A 101 -50.79 5.37 6.75
C SER A 101 -51.87 4.59 7.50
N GLN A 102 -52.12 3.34 7.11
CA GLN A 102 -53.11 2.45 7.70
C GLN A 102 -52.57 1.01 7.68
N GLU A 103 -53.07 0.18 8.61
CA GLU A 103 -52.74 -1.23 8.62
C GLU A 103 -53.37 -1.91 7.38
N PRO A 104 -52.60 -2.70 6.63
CA PRO A 104 -53.11 -3.43 5.47
C PRO A 104 -54.17 -4.46 5.93
N GLU A 105 -55.22 -4.63 5.13
CA GLU A 105 -56.31 -5.59 5.45
C GLU A 105 -55.82 -7.04 5.45
N GLU A 106 -54.79 -7.33 4.66
CA GLU A 106 -54.13 -8.63 4.61
C GLU A 106 -52.81 -8.60 5.39
N PRO A 107 -52.52 -9.64 6.19
CA PRO A 107 -51.27 -9.71 6.93
C PRO A 107 -50.09 -9.81 5.96
N LEU A 108 -49.17 -8.85 6.05
CA LEU A 108 -47.94 -8.86 5.27
C LEU A 108 -46.99 -9.96 5.78
N ALA A 109 -46.33 -10.66 4.88
CA ALA A 109 -45.31 -11.66 5.21
C ALA A 109 -43.96 -11.07 5.68
N TYR A 110 -43.93 -9.77 5.98
CA TYR A 110 -42.73 -9.00 6.30
C TYR A 110 -42.75 -8.52 7.76
N PRO A 111 -41.58 -8.25 8.36
CA PRO A 111 -41.52 -7.63 9.68
C PRO A 111 -42.28 -6.29 9.71
N THR A 112 -43.18 -6.11 10.67
CA THR A 112 -44.02 -4.91 10.78
C THR A 112 -43.91 -4.28 12.16
N LEU A 113 -43.84 -2.95 12.21
CA LEU A 113 -43.90 -2.16 13.44
C LEU A 113 -45.26 -1.47 13.49
N ARG A 114 -46.07 -1.80 14.50
CA ARG A 114 -47.38 -1.19 14.74
C ARG A 114 -47.42 -0.49 16.09
N PRO A 115 -48.21 0.58 16.30
CA PRO A 115 -48.39 1.16 17.63
C PRO A 115 -48.84 0.10 18.63
N ASP A 116 -48.25 0.08 19.83
CA ASP A 116 -48.63 -0.88 20.87
C ASP A 116 -50.05 -0.54 21.39
N PRO A 117 -51.00 -1.49 21.40
CA PRO A 117 -52.38 -1.22 21.79
C PRO A 117 -52.57 -0.98 23.29
N ILE A 118 -51.59 -1.35 24.11
CA ILE A 118 -51.64 -1.31 25.58
C ILE A 118 -50.74 -0.22 26.14
N ARG A 119 -49.56 -0.01 25.53
CA ARG A 119 -48.52 0.90 26.03
C ARG A 119 -48.66 2.32 25.46
N PRO A 120 -48.05 3.34 26.10
CA PRO A 120 -48.08 4.73 25.61
C PRO A 120 -47.51 4.90 24.20
N LEU A 121 -47.89 5.97 23.50
CA LEU A 121 -47.57 6.27 22.08
C LEU A 121 -46.09 6.13 21.63
N SER A 122 -45.13 6.12 22.56
CA SER A 122 -43.72 5.84 22.23
C SER A 122 -43.42 4.34 22.04
N TRP A 123 -44.37 3.46 22.32
CA TRP A 123 -44.23 2.02 22.21
C TRP A 123 -44.92 1.48 20.96
N TYR A 124 -44.22 0.56 20.30
CA TYR A 124 -44.63 -0.14 19.11
C TYR A 124 -44.48 -1.63 19.35
N LEU A 125 -45.26 -2.45 18.66
CA LEU A 125 -45.12 -3.89 18.61
C LEU A 125 -44.45 -4.26 17.29
N LEU A 126 -43.28 -4.87 17.36
CA LEU A 126 -42.58 -5.48 16.24
C LEU A 126 -43.12 -6.91 16.05
N LYS A 127 -43.78 -7.16 14.94
CA LYS A 127 -44.18 -8.50 14.51
C LYS A 127 -43.17 -9.02 13.49
N LEU A 128 -42.49 -10.12 13.81
CA LEU A 128 -41.53 -10.79 12.92
C LEU A 128 -42.21 -11.87 12.06
N ALA A 129 -41.54 -12.34 11.01
CA ALA A 129 -41.98 -13.51 10.26
C ALA A 129 -42.00 -14.74 11.19
N GLY A 130 -43.19 -15.30 11.45
CA GLY A 130 -43.39 -16.43 12.37
C GLY A 130 -44.18 -16.13 13.64
N ASP A 131 -45.04 -15.10 13.65
CA ASP A 131 -45.94 -14.73 14.77
C ASP A 131 -45.25 -14.34 16.09
N VAL A 132 -43.95 -14.05 16.06
CA VAL A 132 -43.25 -13.47 17.22
C VAL A 132 -43.56 -11.98 17.32
N GLU A 133 -44.11 -11.56 18.45
CA GLU A 133 -44.45 -10.16 18.74
C GLU A 133 -43.58 -9.63 19.89
N LEU A 134 -42.84 -8.55 19.63
CA LEU A 134 -41.90 -7.93 20.58
C LEU A 134 -42.28 -6.46 20.81
N PRO A 135 -42.45 -6.01 22.06
CA PRO A 135 -42.71 -4.60 22.31
C PRO A 135 -41.41 -3.79 22.27
N CYS A 136 -41.37 -2.79 21.39
CA CYS A 136 -40.25 -1.89 21.13
C CYS A 136 -40.60 -0.46 21.55
N LYS A 137 -39.68 0.26 22.20
CA LYS A 137 -39.87 1.68 22.52
C LYS A 137 -39.04 2.53 21.56
N VAL A 138 -39.69 3.42 20.82
CA VAL A 138 -39.02 4.41 19.97
C VAL A 138 -38.63 5.60 20.84
N THR A 139 -37.36 6.01 20.80
CA THR A 139 -36.84 7.14 21.56
C THR A 139 -36.03 8.07 20.67
N HIS A 140 -36.10 9.38 20.92
CA HIS A 140 -35.22 10.38 20.29
C HIS A 140 -33.78 10.38 20.85
N ARG A 141 -33.50 9.57 21.86
CA ARG A 141 -32.14 9.44 22.39
C ARG A 141 -31.30 8.68 21.35
N PRO A 142 -30.01 9.04 21.18
CA PRO A 142 -29.09 8.19 20.42
C PRO A 142 -29.19 6.76 20.96
N PRO A 143 -28.93 5.74 20.10
CA PRO A 143 -28.94 4.36 20.53
C PRO A 143 -28.15 4.23 21.84
N PRO A 144 -28.65 3.48 22.84
CA PRO A 144 -27.85 3.21 24.03
C PRO A 144 -26.50 2.64 23.57
N SER A 145 -25.42 3.04 24.24
CA SER A 145 -24.07 2.52 24.00
C SER A 145 -24.12 0.99 23.89
N PHE A 146 -23.43 0.45 22.89
CA PHE A 146 -23.34 -0.99 22.65
C PHE A 146 -23.08 -1.74 23.96
N THR A 147 -23.87 -2.78 24.24
CA THR A 147 -23.64 -3.69 25.38
C THR A 147 -22.78 -4.89 25.00
N SER A 148 -22.59 -5.10 23.70
CA SER A 148 -21.69 -6.08 23.08
C SER A 148 -21.28 -5.58 21.69
N PRO A 149 -20.14 -6.03 21.16
CA PRO A 149 -19.77 -5.74 19.77
C PRO A 149 -20.83 -6.26 18.78
N PRO A 150 -20.89 -5.68 17.56
CA PRO A 150 -21.72 -6.21 16.48
C PRO A 150 -21.32 -7.65 16.11
N PRO A 151 -22.27 -8.56 15.79
CA PRO A 151 -22.02 -10.00 15.65
C PRO A 151 -21.14 -10.43 14.47
N LEU A 152 -20.80 -9.52 13.56
CA LEU A 152 -19.89 -9.77 12.43
C LEU A 152 -18.63 -8.90 12.49
N TRP A 153 -18.48 -8.11 13.55
CA TRP A 153 -17.30 -7.28 13.74
C TRP A 153 -16.17 -8.15 14.27
N VAL A 154 -15.00 -8.04 13.65
CA VAL A 154 -13.79 -8.78 14.02
C VAL A 154 -12.79 -7.78 14.61
N PRO A 155 -12.21 -8.07 15.78
CA PRO A 155 -11.22 -7.19 16.38
C PRO A 155 -9.96 -7.08 15.53
N PRO A 156 -9.22 -5.96 15.62
CA PRO A 156 -8.00 -5.79 14.86
C PRO A 156 -6.90 -6.72 15.40
N ASN A 157 -6.17 -7.36 14.49
CA ASN A 157 -5.11 -8.31 14.82
C ASN A 157 -3.69 -7.74 14.61
N SER A 158 -3.58 -6.63 13.88
CA SER A 158 -2.35 -5.89 13.63
C SER A 158 -2.71 -4.43 13.39
N ALA A 159 -1.70 -3.55 13.44
CA ALA A 159 -1.90 -2.16 13.10
C ALA A 159 -2.28 -1.95 11.61
N SER A 160 -1.81 -2.82 10.70
CA SER A 160 -2.11 -2.74 9.27
C SER A 160 -3.58 -2.98 8.93
N THR A 161 -4.31 -3.75 9.76
CA THR A 161 -5.75 -4.01 9.57
C THR A 161 -6.64 -3.03 10.33
N LEU A 162 -6.06 -2.15 11.15
CA LEU A 162 -6.81 -1.29 12.06
C LEU A 162 -7.76 -0.35 11.32
N GLU A 163 -7.32 0.28 10.22
CA GLU A 163 -8.16 1.24 9.49
C GLU A 163 -9.43 0.58 8.92
N GLU A 164 -9.30 -0.62 8.35
CA GLU A 164 -10.43 -1.40 7.83
C GLU A 164 -11.40 -1.79 8.94
N VAL A 165 -10.87 -2.23 10.09
CA VAL A 165 -11.66 -2.63 11.27
C VAL A 165 -12.36 -1.43 11.90
N VAL A 166 -11.71 -0.26 11.94
CA VAL A 166 -12.29 1.00 12.43
C VAL A 166 -13.41 1.46 11.48
N ALA A 167 -13.22 1.36 10.17
CA ALA A 167 -14.27 1.67 9.20
C ALA A 167 -15.50 0.78 9.38
N ALA A 168 -15.28 -0.53 9.56
CA ALA A 168 -16.36 -1.48 9.87
C ALA A 168 -17.05 -1.17 11.21
N ALA A 169 -16.28 -0.81 12.24
CA ALA A 169 -16.82 -0.43 13.55
C ALA A 169 -17.71 0.83 13.45
N ARG A 170 -17.23 1.87 12.76
CA ARG A 170 -17.96 3.13 12.55
C ARG A 170 -19.23 2.92 11.74
N LEU A 171 -19.17 2.10 10.68
CA LEU A 171 -20.35 1.73 9.89
C LEU A 171 -21.41 1.06 10.78
N ALA A 172 -20.99 0.14 11.65
CA ALA A 172 -21.88 -0.56 12.56
C ALA A 172 -22.42 0.36 13.68
N ALA A 173 -21.62 1.31 14.15
CA ALA A 173 -21.98 2.25 15.21
C ALA A 173 -22.89 3.40 14.75
N GLY A 174 -22.77 3.83 13.48
CA GLY A 174 -23.44 5.02 12.98
C GLY A 174 -23.07 6.25 13.82
N ASP A 175 -24.06 7.05 14.22
CA ASP A 175 -23.88 8.25 15.05
C ASP A 175 -23.79 7.95 16.56
N SER A 176 -23.58 6.69 16.95
CA SER A 176 -23.48 6.31 18.36
C SER A 176 -22.13 6.73 18.94
N ALA A 177 -22.14 7.26 20.16
CA ALA A 177 -20.91 7.53 20.89
C ALA A 177 -20.16 6.22 21.21
N PRO A 178 -18.82 6.25 21.31
CA PRO A 178 -18.04 5.10 21.75
C PRO A 178 -18.55 4.60 23.11
N PRO A 179 -18.74 3.28 23.29
CA PRO A 179 -19.15 2.73 24.58
C PRO A 179 -18.06 2.96 25.64
N ASP A 180 -18.46 3.18 26.89
CA ASP A 180 -17.55 3.28 28.04
C ASP A 180 -17.29 1.88 28.61
N ALA A 181 -16.54 1.08 27.85
CA ALA A 181 -16.14 -0.26 28.27
C ALA A 181 -15.18 -0.17 29.47
N SER A 182 -15.41 -1.04 30.47
CA SER A 182 -14.67 -1.10 31.73
C SER A 182 -13.87 -2.41 31.86
N GLU A 183 -13.22 -2.61 33.01
CA GLU A 183 -12.53 -3.86 33.34
C GLU A 183 -13.46 -5.09 33.27
N ASP A 184 -14.71 -4.95 33.68
CA ASP A 184 -15.72 -6.02 33.65
C ASP A 184 -16.24 -6.37 32.24
N SER A 185 -15.93 -5.53 31.24
CA SER A 185 -16.35 -5.77 29.86
C SER A 185 -15.54 -6.91 29.22
N SER A 186 -16.05 -7.53 28.16
CA SER A 186 -15.24 -8.47 27.37
C SER A 186 -14.09 -7.75 26.66
N GLU A 187 -13.02 -8.48 26.34
CA GLU A 187 -11.89 -7.97 25.55
C GLU A 187 -12.35 -7.41 24.20
N GLU A 188 -13.18 -8.15 23.47
CA GLU A 188 -13.77 -7.71 22.20
C GLU A 188 -14.53 -6.38 22.35
N MET A 189 -15.22 -6.18 23.47
CA MET A 189 -15.94 -4.94 23.75
C MET A 189 -15.00 -3.76 24.01
N ARG A 190 -13.88 -3.97 24.69
CA ARG A 190 -12.85 -2.96 24.88
C ARG A 190 -12.17 -2.58 23.56
N LEU A 191 -11.85 -3.56 22.73
CA LEU A 191 -11.27 -3.31 21.40
C LEU A 191 -12.25 -2.59 20.46
N PHE A 192 -13.54 -2.92 20.52
CA PHE A 192 -14.58 -2.21 19.79
C PHE A 192 -14.70 -0.75 20.25
N ALA A 193 -14.69 -0.54 21.58
CA ALA A 193 -14.71 0.79 22.19
C ALA A 193 -13.49 1.63 21.80
N ALA A 194 -12.31 1.01 21.72
CA ALA A 194 -11.07 1.66 21.31
C ALA A 194 -11.08 2.01 19.82
N SER A 195 -11.57 1.09 18.97
CA SER A 195 -11.67 1.31 17.52
C SER A 195 -12.56 2.50 17.17
N LEU A 196 -13.63 2.74 17.93
CA LEU A 196 -14.50 3.91 17.74
C LEU A 196 -13.85 5.24 18.21
N ARG A 197 -12.79 5.18 19.02
CA ARG A 197 -12.02 6.35 19.48
C ARG A 197 -10.86 6.68 18.56
N TYR A 198 -10.34 5.71 17.81
CA TYR A 198 -9.28 5.95 16.81
C TYR A 198 -9.81 6.77 15.62
N PRO A 199 -9.04 7.73 15.06
CA PRO A 199 -7.67 8.10 15.42
C PRO A 199 -7.55 9.25 16.43
N GLU A 200 -8.63 10.00 16.69
CA GLU A 200 -8.61 11.19 17.56
C GLU A 200 -8.16 10.86 18.99
N GLY A 201 -8.55 9.67 19.47
CA GLY A 201 -8.18 9.14 20.77
C GLY A 201 -9.00 9.70 21.93
N ASP A 202 -8.82 9.09 23.09
CA ASP A 202 -9.42 9.46 24.37
C ASP A 202 -8.42 9.11 25.48
N ALA A 203 -7.56 10.08 25.85
CA ALA A 203 -6.47 9.87 26.81
C ALA A 203 -6.99 9.38 28.16
N ASP A 204 -8.08 9.98 28.65
CA ASP A 204 -8.67 9.62 29.94
C ASP A 204 -9.19 8.17 29.93
N TRP A 205 -9.77 7.71 28.83
CA TRP A 205 -10.21 6.32 28.70
C TRP A 205 -9.04 5.36 28.52
N ALA A 206 -8.06 5.71 27.69
CA ALA A 206 -6.86 4.90 27.47
C ALA A 206 -6.10 4.66 28.79
N ASP A 207 -5.90 5.70 29.60
CA ASP A 207 -5.23 5.60 30.91
C ASP A 207 -6.00 4.68 31.89
N ARG A 208 -7.34 4.72 31.88
CA ARG A 208 -8.16 3.85 32.74
C ARG A 208 -8.03 2.37 32.37
N ILE A 209 -7.91 2.05 31.08
CA ILE A 209 -7.92 0.67 30.60
C ILE A 209 -6.52 0.07 30.40
N GLU A 210 -5.47 0.90 30.41
CA GLU A 210 -4.08 0.51 30.14
C GLU A 210 -3.62 -0.74 30.90
N SER A 211 -3.92 -0.82 32.20
CA SER A 211 -3.50 -1.96 33.03
C SER A 211 -4.25 -3.25 32.68
N VAL A 212 -5.50 -3.13 32.25
CA VAL A 212 -6.42 -4.25 31.95
C VAL A 212 -6.16 -4.77 30.54
N ASP A 213 -6.15 -3.87 29.57
CA ASP A 213 -6.08 -4.17 28.14
C ASP A 213 -5.17 -3.15 27.44
N PRO A 214 -3.85 -3.41 27.41
CA PRO A 214 -2.87 -2.49 26.83
C PRO A 214 -3.14 -2.21 25.35
N LEU A 215 -3.65 -3.19 24.61
CA LEU A 215 -3.91 -3.03 23.18
C LEU A 215 -5.09 -2.09 22.94
N ALA A 216 -6.19 -2.28 23.68
CA ALA A 216 -7.32 -1.36 23.62
C ALA A 216 -6.90 0.07 24.02
N ALA A 217 -6.09 0.21 25.08
CA ALA A 217 -5.53 1.50 25.48
C ALA A 217 -4.65 2.12 24.37
N TRP A 218 -3.80 1.32 23.71
CA TRP A 218 -2.93 1.77 22.62
C TRP A 218 -3.72 2.32 21.43
N ILE A 219 -4.74 1.60 20.99
CA ILE A 219 -5.61 2.00 19.85
C ILE A 219 -6.37 3.30 20.18
N ALA A 220 -6.85 3.44 21.42
CA ALA A 220 -7.57 4.64 21.87
C ALA A 220 -6.65 5.80 22.28
N CYS A 221 -5.33 5.61 22.30
CA CYS A 221 -4.39 6.63 22.76
C CYS A 221 -4.23 7.72 21.68
N PRO A 222 -4.41 9.00 22.03
CA PRO A 222 -4.12 10.10 21.12
C PRO A 222 -2.62 10.18 20.85
N ASP A 223 -2.27 10.72 19.68
CA ASP A 223 -0.91 10.86 19.17
C ASP A 223 0.08 11.38 20.24
N ASP A 224 -0.22 12.51 20.89
CA ASP A 224 0.67 13.15 21.87
C ASP A 224 1.04 12.27 23.09
N ASN A 225 0.23 11.24 23.39
CA ASN A 225 0.39 10.37 24.53
C ASN A 225 0.95 8.98 24.17
N ARG A 226 1.17 8.70 22.88
CA ARG A 226 1.63 7.37 22.43
C ARG A 226 3.03 7.07 22.93
N TRP A 227 4.00 7.97 22.83
CA TRP A 227 5.37 7.67 23.31
C TRP A 227 5.42 7.27 24.80
N PRO A 228 4.85 8.05 25.74
CA PRO A 228 4.78 7.64 27.14
C PRO A 228 4.14 6.27 27.38
N LEU A 229 3.07 5.94 26.63
CA LEU A 229 2.38 4.66 26.75
C LEU A 229 3.24 3.52 26.19
N TRP A 230 3.90 3.74 25.05
CA TRP A 230 4.80 2.78 24.43
C TRP A 230 5.95 2.40 25.37
N ARG A 231 6.55 3.37 26.07
CA ARG A 231 7.60 3.10 27.06
C ARG A 231 7.15 2.16 28.18
N ARG A 232 5.87 2.19 28.56
CA ARG A 232 5.32 1.36 29.64
C ARG A 232 4.84 0.01 29.14
N GLN A 233 4.17 -0.03 27.98
CA GLN A 233 3.43 -1.21 27.51
C GLN A 233 3.94 -1.81 26.20
N GLY A 234 4.89 -1.18 25.49
CA GLY A 234 5.35 -1.61 24.15
C GLY A 234 5.76 -3.08 24.09
N ASN A 235 6.46 -3.57 25.12
CA ASN A 235 6.86 -4.98 25.25
C ASN A 235 5.67 -5.97 25.31
N ARG A 236 4.47 -5.51 25.70
CA ARG A 236 3.24 -6.31 25.77
C ARG A 236 2.38 -6.21 24.52
N LEU A 237 2.54 -5.13 23.73
CA LEU A 237 1.76 -4.90 22.50
C LEU A 237 2.26 -5.77 21.35
N GLY A 238 3.59 -5.90 21.22
CA GLY A 238 4.23 -6.55 20.09
C GLY A 238 4.72 -5.53 19.05
N ALA A 239 5.72 -5.93 18.27
CA ALA A 239 6.46 -5.03 17.37
C ALA A 239 5.57 -4.38 16.32
N ASP A 240 4.58 -5.09 15.77
CA ASP A 240 3.73 -4.59 14.67
C ASP A 240 2.93 -3.33 15.04
N TRP A 241 2.59 -3.17 16.32
CA TRP A 241 1.80 -2.04 16.82
C TRP A 241 2.60 -0.73 16.93
N ILE A 242 3.94 -0.76 16.80
CA ILE A 242 4.78 0.44 16.78
C ILE A 242 4.43 1.36 15.61
N SER A 243 3.87 0.82 14.53
CA SER A 243 3.50 1.57 13.34
C SER A 243 2.47 2.68 13.60
N LEU A 244 1.72 2.61 14.71
CA LEU A 244 0.83 3.69 15.15
C LEU A 244 1.58 4.84 15.86
N LEU A 245 2.83 4.65 16.27
CA LEU A 245 3.66 5.70 16.87
C LEU A 245 4.45 6.42 15.78
N PRO A 246 4.18 7.70 15.52
CA PRO A 246 4.99 8.51 14.62
C PRO A 246 6.44 8.57 15.11
N VAL A 247 7.38 8.40 14.20
CA VAL A 247 8.82 8.39 14.48
C VAL A 247 9.25 9.70 15.15
N GLU A 248 8.67 10.82 14.72
CA GLU A 248 8.97 12.18 15.19
C GLU A 248 8.63 12.39 16.67
N GLN A 249 7.75 11.56 17.23
CA GLN A 249 7.35 11.64 18.64
C GLN A 249 8.30 10.88 19.56
N VAL A 250 9.16 10.02 19.00
CA VAL A 250 10.17 9.29 19.78
C VAL A 250 11.36 10.23 20.02
N PRO A 251 11.75 10.50 21.28
CA PRO A 251 12.94 11.29 21.56
C PRO A 251 14.18 10.59 20.98
N ILE A 252 15.10 11.40 20.45
CA ILE A 252 16.23 10.93 19.64
C ILE A 252 17.11 9.92 20.40
N GLU A 253 17.23 10.08 21.71
CA GLU A 253 18.01 9.22 22.60
C GLU A 253 17.42 7.81 22.78
N PHE A 254 16.13 7.61 22.50
CA PHE A 254 15.46 6.31 22.56
C PHE A 254 15.19 5.71 21.18
N LEU A 255 15.41 6.47 20.10
CA LEU A 255 15.04 6.06 18.75
C LEU A 255 15.73 4.75 18.33
N ALA A 256 17.01 4.59 18.67
CA ALA A 256 17.77 3.38 18.37
C ALA A 256 17.26 2.13 19.11
N GLU A 257 16.83 2.29 20.38
CA GLU A 257 16.26 1.21 21.18
C GLU A 257 14.96 0.69 20.55
N VAL A 258 14.08 1.61 20.15
CA VAL A 258 12.81 1.29 19.50
C VAL A 258 13.06 0.66 18.13
N ALA A 259 13.89 1.30 17.29
CA ALA A 259 14.18 0.83 15.94
C ALA A 259 14.79 -0.57 15.93
N GLY A 260 15.66 -0.91 16.88
CA GLY A 260 16.29 -2.24 16.97
C GLY A 260 15.29 -3.40 17.11
N THR A 261 14.05 -3.15 17.50
CA THR A 261 12.99 -4.16 17.67
C THR A 261 11.77 -3.95 16.78
N ALA A 262 11.75 -2.85 16.01
CA ALA A 262 10.62 -2.48 15.16
C ALA A 262 10.61 -3.27 13.83
N PRO A 263 9.47 -3.35 13.13
CA PRO A 263 9.40 -3.83 11.75
C PRO A 263 10.24 -2.98 10.79
N ASN A 264 10.65 -3.57 9.66
CA ASN A 264 11.56 -2.93 8.69
C ASN A 264 11.05 -1.58 8.18
N ASP A 265 9.75 -1.46 7.87
CA ASP A 265 9.16 -0.22 7.35
C ASP A 265 9.31 0.93 8.35
N TRP A 266 9.10 0.65 9.64
CA TRP A 266 9.29 1.65 10.69
C TRP A 266 10.77 1.97 10.91
N GLN A 267 11.65 0.96 10.82
CA GLN A 267 13.10 1.19 10.88
C GLN A 267 13.60 2.11 9.75
N GLU A 268 13.04 1.99 8.55
CA GLU A 268 13.37 2.84 7.41
C GLU A 268 12.91 4.28 7.64
N LEU A 269 11.68 4.48 8.12
CA LEU A 269 11.19 5.82 8.51
C LEU A 269 12.07 6.44 9.61
N ALA A 270 12.43 5.65 10.63
CA ALA A 270 13.33 6.07 11.71
C ALA A 270 14.73 6.43 11.21
N HIS A 271 15.27 5.64 10.27
CA HIS A 271 16.57 5.93 9.66
C HIS A 271 16.52 7.26 8.90
N ASN A 272 15.52 7.45 8.05
CA ASN A 272 15.37 8.67 7.25
C ASN A 272 15.18 9.90 8.14
N HIS A 273 14.35 9.80 9.19
CA HIS A 273 14.15 10.86 10.16
C HIS A 273 15.48 11.22 10.87
N LEU A 274 16.21 10.22 11.37
CA LEU A 274 17.47 10.45 12.07
C LEU A 274 18.55 11.04 11.14
N VAL A 275 18.63 10.57 9.90
CA VAL A 275 19.54 11.11 8.88
C VAL A 275 19.28 12.59 8.61
N GLN A 276 18.01 12.98 8.46
CA GLN A 276 17.64 14.39 8.28
C GLN A 276 18.06 15.21 9.49
N ARG A 277 17.75 14.74 10.71
CA ARG A 277 18.12 15.40 11.97
C ARG A 277 19.63 15.56 12.12
N ILE A 278 20.43 14.56 11.74
CA ILE A 278 21.91 14.62 11.77
C ILE A 278 22.44 15.71 10.82
N ARG A 279 21.79 15.91 9.66
CA ARG A 279 22.18 16.95 8.70
C ARG A 279 21.76 18.36 9.15
N ASP A 280 20.70 18.46 9.93
CA ASP A 280 20.17 19.73 10.42
C ASP A 280 20.85 20.20 11.72
N GLU A 281 21.33 19.28 12.56
CA GLU A 281 21.98 19.55 13.85
C GLU A 281 23.46 19.14 13.86
N ASP A 282 24.36 20.11 13.77
CA ASP A 282 25.82 19.90 13.69
C ASP A 282 26.41 19.01 14.82
N ASP A 283 25.84 19.08 16.02
CA ASP A 283 26.36 18.39 17.21
C ASP A 283 25.70 17.02 17.48
N LEU A 284 24.63 16.70 16.76
CA LEU A 284 23.79 15.54 17.09
C LEU A 284 24.56 14.22 16.91
N ALA A 285 25.35 14.09 15.85
CA ALA A 285 26.14 12.89 15.62
C ALA A 285 27.14 12.62 16.77
N LEU A 286 27.73 13.67 17.34
CA LEU A 286 28.62 13.56 18.51
C LEU A 286 27.86 13.13 19.77
N ARG A 287 26.66 13.67 20.00
CA ARG A 287 25.80 13.23 21.11
C ARG A 287 25.41 11.76 20.97
N LEU A 288 24.94 11.35 19.78
CA LEU A 288 24.55 9.98 19.49
C LEU A 288 25.71 8.99 19.66
N ARG A 289 26.92 9.39 19.24
CA ARG A 289 28.14 8.60 19.43
C ARG A 289 28.38 8.24 20.91
N THR A 290 28.09 9.15 21.85
CA THR A 290 28.26 8.87 23.29
C THR A 290 27.24 7.86 23.83
N LEU A 291 26.06 7.76 23.20
CA LEU A 291 25.02 6.82 23.61
C LEU A 291 25.38 5.37 23.27
N ILE A 292 26.11 5.13 22.18
CA ILE A 292 26.53 3.78 21.75
C ILE A 292 27.43 3.11 22.80
N ASP A 293 28.33 3.87 23.42
CA ASP A 293 29.23 3.36 24.48
C ASP A 293 28.58 3.36 25.86
N SER A 294 27.50 4.13 26.03
CA SER A 294 26.73 4.07 27.25
C SER A 294 26.06 2.69 27.34
N HIS A 295 26.10 2.04 28.50
CA HIS A 295 25.39 0.76 28.75
C HIS A 295 23.85 0.86 28.60
N HIS A 296 23.35 1.95 27.99
CA HIS A 296 21.96 2.22 27.71
C HIS A 296 21.42 1.37 26.56
N PHE A 297 22.24 1.10 25.54
CA PHE A 297 21.82 0.32 24.37
C PHE A 297 22.28 -1.14 24.43
N ASN A 298 21.41 -2.02 23.97
CA ASN A 298 21.79 -3.40 23.64
C ASN A 298 22.54 -3.43 22.30
N ASP A 299 23.17 -4.58 21.97
CA ASP A 299 23.96 -4.70 20.74
C ASP A 299 23.15 -4.42 19.47
N VAL A 300 21.84 -4.70 19.47
CA VAL A 300 20.95 -4.47 18.32
C VAL A 300 20.74 -2.97 18.07
N ALA A 301 20.38 -2.22 19.12
CA ALA A 301 20.19 -0.77 19.07
C ALA A 301 21.51 -0.05 18.73
N SER A 302 22.62 -0.45 19.35
CA SER A 302 23.94 0.08 19.05
C SER A 302 24.33 -0.15 17.59
N SER A 303 24.06 -1.33 17.04
CA SER A 303 24.37 -1.65 15.64
C SER A 303 23.49 -0.89 14.66
N TRP A 304 22.20 -0.71 14.96
CA TRP A 304 21.30 0.11 14.15
C TRP A 304 21.73 1.58 14.11
N LEU A 305 22.09 2.14 15.27
CA LEU A 305 22.58 3.52 15.35
C LEU A 305 23.92 3.68 14.62
N THR A 306 24.81 2.71 14.77
CA THR A 306 26.10 2.66 14.05
C THR A 306 25.90 2.64 12.54
N SER A 307 24.97 1.80 12.05
CA SER A 307 24.60 1.75 10.62
C SER A 307 24.11 3.11 10.12
N THR A 308 23.32 3.82 10.95
CA THR A 308 22.80 5.14 10.60
C THR A 308 23.89 6.23 10.59
N LEU A 309 24.83 6.20 11.53
CA LEU A 309 25.98 7.11 11.49
C LEU A 309 26.90 6.83 10.28
N LEU A 310 27.13 5.56 9.95
CA LEU A 310 27.90 5.17 8.77
C LEU A 310 27.26 5.62 7.47
N SER A 311 25.92 5.61 7.37
CA SER A 311 25.23 6.10 6.17
C SER A 311 25.50 7.58 5.91
N GLN A 312 25.84 8.35 6.95
CA GLN A 312 26.14 9.77 6.87
C GLN A 312 27.63 10.08 6.96
N VAL A 313 28.51 9.08 6.95
CA VAL A 313 29.94 9.25 7.27
C VAL A 313 30.64 10.32 6.41
N ALA A 314 30.27 10.44 5.14
CA ALA A 314 30.82 11.45 4.22
C ALA A 314 30.46 12.90 4.58
N TRP A 315 29.45 13.09 5.43
CA TRP A 315 28.95 14.39 5.90
C TRP A 315 29.36 14.69 7.34
N LEU A 316 29.96 13.73 8.04
CA LEU A 316 30.40 13.90 9.42
C LEU A 316 31.75 14.61 9.50
N PRO A 317 32.06 15.27 10.63
CA PRO A 317 33.40 15.82 10.87
C PRO A 317 34.49 14.74 10.70
N PRO A 318 35.65 15.05 10.12
CA PRO A 318 36.73 14.08 9.87
C PRO A 318 37.16 13.30 11.11
N GLU A 319 37.17 13.96 12.28
CA GLU A 319 37.51 13.33 13.55
C GLU A 319 36.52 12.23 13.94
N LEU A 320 35.23 12.46 13.69
CA LEU A 320 34.17 11.48 13.95
C LEU A 320 34.16 10.35 12.91
N ALA A 321 34.48 10.65 11.65
CA ALA A 321 34.65 9.64 10.61
C ALA A 321 35.83 8.70 10.92
N SER A 322 36.98 9.25 11.32
CA SER A 322 38.15 8.48 11.75
C SER A 322 37.88 7.69 13.04
N ASP A 323 37.07 8.25 13.96
CA ASP A 323 36.61 7.50 15.14
C ASP A 323 35.72 6.31 14.74
N LEU A 324 34.70 6.53 13.89
CA LEU A 324 33.81 5.48 13.37
C LEU A 324 34.61 4.32 12.74
N ALA A 325 35.63 4.62 11.94
CA ALA A 325 36.48 3.58 11.33
C ALA A 325 37.07 2.60 12.36
N ARG A 326 37.41 3.05 13.58
CA ARG A 326 38.07 2.20 14.58
C ARG A 326 37.15 1.19 15.25
N TRP A 327 35.86 1.50 15.40
CA TRP A 327 34.96 0.71 16.25
C TRP A 327 33.68 0.25 15.54
N ALA A 328 33.25 0.93 14.48
CA ALA A 328 32.00 0.61 13.80
C ALA A 328 31.95 -0.82 13.22
N PRO A 329 33.02 -1.36 12.58
CA PRO A 329 33.04 -2.77 12.13
C PRO A 329 32.75 -3.75 13.27
N ASN A 330 33.40 -3.55 14.41
CA ASN A 330 33.22 -4.38 15.60
C ASN A 330 31.84 -4.23 16.23
N SER A 331 31.23 -3.05 16.17
CA SER A 331 29.87 -2.85 16.67
C SER A 331 28.87 -3.60 15.81
N ILE A 332 28.95 -3.47 14.48
CA ILE A 332 28.01 -4.11 13.56
C ILE A 332 28.16 -5.64 13.55
N SER A 333 29.38 -6.16 13.65
CA SER A 333 29.63 -7.61 13.65
C SER A 333 29.05 -8.31 14.88
N LYS A 334 28.85 -7.61 16.00
CA LYS A 334 28.14 -8.14 17.18
C LYS A 334 26.66 -8.42 16.91
N SER A 335 25.99 -7.54 16.18
CA SER A 335 24.58 -7.70 15.84
C SER A 335 24.24 -7.01 14.52
N LEU A 336 24.24 -7.79 13.43
CA LEU A 336 23.91 -7.26 12.10
C LEU A 336 22.49 -6.64 12.08
N PRO A 337 22.34 -5.38 11.61
CA PRO A 337 21.03 -4.77 11.40
C PRO A 337 20.29 -5.46 10.24
N SER A 338 18.95 -5.40 10.24
CA SER A 338 18.14 -6.00 9.16
C SER A 338 18.46 -5.38 7.81
N ASN A 339 18.61 -4.06 7.76
CA ASN A 339 19.13 -3.33 6.60
C ASN A 339 20.59 -2.89 6.85
N ILE A 340 21.53 -3.67 6.31
CA ILE A 340 22.98 -3.41 6.41
C ILE A 340 23.53 -2.56 5.25
N ILE A 341 22.75 -2.32 4.20
CA ILE A 341 23.21 -1.63 2.98
C ILE A 341 23.85 -0.27 3.28
N PRO A 342 23.24 0.61 4.12
CA PRO A 342 23.83 1.91 4.42
C PRO A 342 25.17 1.77 5.18
N ALA A 343 25.28 0.79 6.08
CA ALA A 343 26.51 0.52 6.80
C ALA A 343 27.65 0.07 5.87
N LEU A 344 27.39 -0.90 4.98
CA LEU A 344 28.38 -1.39 4.01
C LEU A 344 28.87 -0.27 3.08
N THR A 345 27.96 0.61 2.67
CA THR A 345 28.30 1.79 1.85
C THR A 345 29.23 2.73 2.62
N GLY A 346 28.92 3.03 3.89
CA GLY A 346 29.75 3.88 4.75
C GLY A 346 31.13 3.28 5.03
N LEU A 347 31.21 1.97 5.30
CA LEU A 347 32.49 1.28 5.51
C LEU A 347 33.35 1.29 4.25
N THR A 348 32.74 1.11 3.08
CA THR A 348 33.43 1.20 1.78
C THR A 348 33.96 2.59 1.54
N TRP A 349 33.19 3.63 1.87
CA TRP A 349 33.65 5.00 1.80
C TRP A 349 34.85 5.24 2.71
N LEU A 350 34.82 4.78 3.97
CA LEU A 350 35.95 4.90 4.90
C LEU A 350 37.21 4.19 4.40
N SER A 351 37.07 2.98 3.84
CA SER A 351 38.19 2.26 3.20
C SER A 351 38.76 3.06 2.01
N SER A 352 37.90 3.64 1.17
CA SER A 352 38.33 4.48 0.03
C SER A 352 39.12 5.73 0.44
N GLN A 353 38.85 6.26 1.64
CA GLN A 353 39.59 7.39 2.21
C GLN A 353 40.89 6.98 2.92
N GLY A 354 41.16 5.67 3.05
CA GLY A 354 42.32 5.14 3.77
C GLY A 354 42.20 5.18 5.29
N GLU A 355 41.00 5.42 5.84
CA GLU A 355 40.74 5.44 7.28
C GLU A 355 40.49 4.03 7.85
N LEU A 356 40.15 3.07 6.99
CA LEU A 356 39.79 1.70 7.37
C LEU A 356 40.51 0.68 6.48
N ASP A 357 41.01 -0.40 7.07
CA ASP A 357 41.59 -1.52 6.33
C ASP A 357 40.52 -2.52 5.86
N ASP A 358 40.78 -3.33 4.85
CA ASP A 358 39.78 -4.26 4.31
C ASP A 358 39.46 -5.46 5.23
N ASN A 359 40.00 -5.50 6.45
CA ASN A 359 39.75 -6.56 7.42
C ASN A 359 38.28 -6.56 7.90
N TRP A 360 37.60 -5.41 7.88
CA TRP A 360 36.19 -5.30 8.26
C TRP A 360 35.29 -6.29 7.50
N VAL A 361 35.65 -6.64 6.26
CA VAL A 361 34.88 -7.59 5.45
C VAL A 361 34.84 -8.95 6.12
N ARG A 362 35.98 -9.41 6.63
CA ARG A 362 36.11 -10.70 7.31
C ARG A 362 35.36 -10.73 8.64
N ASP A 363 35.34 -9.59 9.35
CA ASP A 363 34.63 -9.47 10.62
C ASP A 363 33.11 -9.59 10.42
N ILE A 364 32.59 -9.03 9.34
CA ILE A 364 31.17 -9.18 8.97
C ILE A 364 30.88 -10.59 8.43
N GLU A 365 31.73 -11.15 7.57
CA GLU A 365 31.58 -12.53 7.06
C GLU A 365 31.58 -13.58 8.19
N ALA A 366 32.35 -13.35 9.26
CA ALA A 366 32.43 -14.27 10.41
C ALA A 366 31.23 -14.17 11.38
N SER A 367 30.36 -13.19 11.20
CA SER A 367 29.22 -12.98 12.08
C SER A 367 28.11 -14.03 11.86
N GLN A 368 27.41 -14.43 12.93
CA GLN A 368 26.53 -15.61 12.93
C GLN A 368 25.10 -15.34 12.40
N ARG A 369 24.76 -14.12 11.99
CA ARG A 369 23.41 -13.80 11.49
C ARG A 369 23.35 -13.91 9.97
N SER A 370 22.34 -14.64 9.50
CA SER A 370 21.98 -14.73 8.08
C SER A 370 20.75 -13.87 7.81
N SER A 371 20.83 -13.06 6.76
CA SER A 371 19.70 -12.35 6.16
C SER A 371 19.84 -12.44 4.65
N PRO A 372 18.77 -12.31 3.85
CA PRO A 372 18.87 -12.38 2.38
C PRO A 372 19.88 -11.38 1.82
N ILE A 373 19.94 -10.17 2.39
CA ILE A 373 20.90 -9.13 1.98
C ILE A 373 22.34 -9.55 2.30
N ILE A 374 22.59 -10.10 3.49
CA ILE A 374 23.94 -10.49 3.90
C ILE A 374 24.40 -11.72 3.13
N ASN A 375 23.53 -12.71 2.95
CA ASN A 375 23.81 -13.88 2.14
C ASN A 375 24.10 -13.46 0.69
N GLY A 376 23.29 -12.57 0.11
CA GLY A 376 23.52 -12.03 -1.24
C GLY A 376 24.87 -11.34 -1.36
N TRP A 377 25.24 -10.51 -0.38
CA TRP A 377 26.54 -9.84 -0.37
C TRP A 377 27.70 -10.82 -0.25
N ILE A 378 27.62 -11.82 0.64
CA ILE A 378 28.63 -12.88 0.79
C ILE A 378 28.74 -13.72 -0.48
N SER A 379 27.60 -14.08 -1.09
CA SER A 379 27.54 -14.81 -2.36
C SER A 379 28.21 -14.02 -3.48
N LEU A 380 27.98 -12.71 -3.56
CA LEU A 380 28.67 -11.81 -4.48
C LEU A 380 30.19 -11.78 -4.23
N LEU A 381 30.62 -11.64 -2.97
CA LEU A 381 32.04 -11.68 -2.60
C LEU A 381 32.70 -12.99 -3.03
N SER A 382 32.06 -14.14 -2.74
CA SER A 382 32.59 -15.46 -3.11
C SER A 382 32.69 -15.64 -4.63
N THR A 383 31.69 -15.16 -5.37
CA THR A 383 31.67 -15.19 -6.85
C THR A 383 32.90 -14.46 -7.41
N VAL A 384 33.27 -13.33 -6.81
CA VAL A 384 34.38 -12.50 -7.29
C VAL A 384 35.75 -12.97 -6.78
N ARG A 385 35.83 -13.41 -5.51
CA ARG A 385 37.10 -13.84 -4.89
C ARG A 385 37.53 -15.23 -5.34
N ASP A 386 36.57 -16.15 -5.50
CA ASP A 386 36.82 -17.56 -5.79
C ASP A 386 36.61 -17.93 -7.26
N ASP A 387 36.23 -16.96 -8.11
CA ASP A 387 35.90 -17.16 -9.54
C ASP A 387 34.87 -18.29 -9.74
N ARG A 388 33.88 -18.35 -8.84
CA ARG A 388 32.88 -19.40 -8.76
C ARG A 388 31.58 -18.95 -9.41
N THR A 389 30.91 -19.86 -10.13
CA THR A 389 29.56 -19.59 -10.64
C THR A 389 28.52 -19.75 -9.51
N PRO A 390 27.67 -18.74 -9.26
CA PRO A 390 26.65 -18.81 -8.21
C PRO A 390 25.49 -19.75 -8.61
N SER A 391 24.80 -20.32 -7.62
CA SER A 391 23.55 -21.08 -7.81
C SER A 391 22.37 -20.14 -8.13
N VAL A 392 21.22 -20.69 -8.52
CA VAL A 392 20.02 -19.88 -8.82
C VAL A 392 19.53 -19.15 -7.57
N GLU A 393 19.58 -19.79 -6.40
CA GLU A 393 19.24 -19.19 -5.12
C GLU A 393 20.21 -18.08 -4.73
N GLU A 394 21.52 -18.29 -4.93
CA GLU A 394 22.52 -17.24 -4.69
C GLU A 394 22.33 -16.05 -5.62
N ILE A 395 21.98 -16.28 -6.90
CA ILE A 395 21.66 -15.20 -7.84
C ILE A 395 20.46 -14.40 -7.34
N ARG A 396 19.42 -15.05 -6.81
CA ARG A 396 18.25 -14.38 -6.23
C ARG A 396 18.62 -13.44 -5.08
N GLU A 397 19.47 -13.92 -4.18
CA GLU A 397 19.97 -13.12 -3.07
C GLU A 397 20.85 -11.97 -3.57
N ILE A 398 21.73 -12.20 -4.55
CA ILE A 398 22.57 -11.16 -5.16
C ILE A 398 21.72 -10.08 -5.82
N THR A 399 20.67 -10.45 -6.57
CA THR A 399 19.79 -9.49 -7.27
C THR A 399 18.90 -8.68 -6.33
N SER A 400 18.83 -9.06 -5.04
CA SER A 400 18.17 -8.25 -4.00
C SER A 400 19.03 -7.09 -3.47
N LEU A 401 20.33 -7.08 -3.81
CA LEU A 401 21.26 -6.00 -3.47
C LEU A 401 21.06 -4.77 -4.38
N PRO A 402 21.59 -3.59 -4.00
CA PRO A 402 21.62 -2.43 -4.88
C PRO A 402 22.20 -2.78 -6.25
N ILE A 403 21.52 -2.35 -7.33
CA ILE A 403 21.91 -2.67 -8.71
C ILE A 403 23.36 -2.32 -9.01
N GLU A 404 23.85 -1.23 -8.44
CA GLU A 404 25.22 -0.75 -8.62
C GLU A 404 26.28 -1.72 -8.09
N TRP A 405 25.92 -2.66 -7.20
CA TRP A 405 26.87 -3.64 -6.64
C TRP A 405 27.04 -4.87 -7.52
N TRP A 406 25.99 -5.29 -8.23
CA TRP A 406 26.01 -6.52 -9.02
C TRP A 406 25.93 -6.29 -10.53
N ALA A 407 25.62 -5.06 -10.99
CA ALA A 407 25.59 -4.71 -12.40
C ALA A 407 26.85 -5.16 -13.18
N PRO A 408 28.10 -4.96 -12.70
CA PRO A 408 29.31 -5.44 -13.39
C PRO A 408 29.32 -6.93 -13.72
N PHE A 409 28.62 -7.73 -12.91
CA PHE A 409 28.51 -9.18 -13.08
C PHE A 409 27.20 -9.60 -13.73
N SER A 410 26.32 -8.66 -14.08
CA SER A 410 25.01 -8.95 -14.66
C SER A 410 25.09 -9.85 -15.90
N PRO A 411 26.09 -9.76 -16.81
CA PRO A 411 26.21 -10.73 -17.90
C PRO A 411 26.47 -12.17 -17.45
N LEU A 412 27.32 -12.34 -16.43
CA LEU A 412 27.63 -13.65 -15.86
C LEU A 412 26.37 -14.22 -15.20
N LEU A 413 25.75 -13.45 -14.31
CA LEU A 413 24.54 -13.85 -13.58
C LEU A 413 23.40 -14.20 -14.53
N PHE A 414 23.18 -13.37 -15.55
CA PHE A 414 22.16 -13.61 -16.58
C PHE A 414 22.46 -14.87 -17.40
N ASN A 415 23.73 -15.11 -17.76
CA ASN A 415 24.08 -16.34 -18.45
C ASN A 415 23.80 -17.57 -17.57
N THR A 416 24.25 -17.57 -16.32
CA THR A 416 24.07 -18.69 -15.39
C THR A 416 22.59 -19.00 -15.12
N ILE A 417 21.77 -17.99 -14.82
CA ILE A 417 20.35 -18.20 -14.51
C ILE A 417 19.54 -18.75 -15.71
N THR A 418 20.00 -18.54 -16.95
CA THR A 418 19.31 -19.02 -18.15
C THR A 418 19.65 -20.45 -18.57
N GLU A 419 20.66 -21.07 -17.94
CA GLU A 419 21.10 -22.43 -18.26
C GLU A 419 20.06 -23.47 -17.83
N GLY A 420 19.54 -23.35 -16.61
CA GLY A 420 18.57 -24.28 -16.00
C GLY A 420 17.09 -23.99 -16.30
N VAL A 421 16.21 -24.85 -15.78
CA VAL A 421 14.74 -24.63 -15.80
C VAL A 421 14.35 -23.71 -14.64
N ASP A 422 14.78 -24.02 -13.42
CA ASP A 422 14.49 -23.26 -12.19
C ASP A 422 14.86 -21.78 -12.32
N GLY A 423 16.02 -21.48 -12.92
CA GLY A 423 16.44 -20.10 -13.18
C GLY A 423 15.57 -19.39 -14.23
N ARG A 424 15.06 -20.09 -15.24
CA ARG A 424 14.11 -19.49 -16.21
C ARG A 424 12.76 -19.23 -15.59
N GLU A 425 12.28 -20.12 -14.72
CA GLU A 425 11.04 -19.90 -13.97
C GLU A 425 11.19 -18.68 -13.06
N MET A 426 12.33 -18.53 -12.38
CA MET A 426 12.65 -17.34 -11.60
C MET A 426 12.68 -16.06 -12.46
N LEU A 427 13.37 -16.08 -13.59
CA LEU A 427 13.44 -14.94 -14.52
C LEU A 427 12.07 -14.47 -15.02
N LEU A 428 11.13 -15.40 -15.19
CA LEU A 428 9.77 -15.10 -15.64
C LEU A 428 8.88 -14.66 -14.47
N GLY A 429 9.04 -15.28 -13.31
CA GLY A 429 8.21 -15.04 -12.13
C GLY A 429 8.54 -13.76 -11.38
N GLU A 430 9.79 -13.27 -11.44
CA GLU A 430 10.28 -12.17 -10.61
C GLU A 430 10.62 -10.92 -11.40
N SER A 431 10.33 -9.76 -10.82
CA SER A 431 10.70 -8.46 -11.37
C SER A 431 12.13 -8.09 -10.99
N ILE A 432 13.10 -8.46 -11.82
CA ILE A 432 14.53 -8.12 -11.66
C ILE A 432 14.92 -7.12 -12.74
N PRO A 433 15.57 -5.97 -12.43
CA PRO A 433 15.84 -4.89 -13.38
C PRO A 433 17.01 -5.20 -14.33
N TRP A 434 16.88 -6.28 -15.12
CA TRP A 434 17.91 -6.76 -16.04
C TRP A 434 18.26 -5.77 -17.13
N ALA A 435 17.31 -4.98 -17.64
CA ALA A 435 17.59 -3.95 -18.62
C ALA A 435 18.55 -2.91 -18.04
N SER A 436 18.28 -2.40 -16.83
CA SER A 436 19.13 -1.42 -16.17
C SER A 436 20.50 -1.98 -15.78
N ALA A 437 20.57 -3.28 -15.48
CA ALA A 437 21.81 -3.95 -15.14
C ALA A 437 22.67 -4.26 -16.37
N LEU A 438 22.07 -4.74 -17.47
CA LEU A 438 22.78 -5.14 -18.69
C LEU A 438 23.10 -3.95 -19.60
N PHE A 439 22.24 -2.92 -19.65
CA PHE A 439 22.37 -1.78 -20.55
C PHE A 439 23.32 -0.70 -20.01
N ARG A 440 24.53 -1.14 -19.67
CA ARG A 440 25.63 -0.36 -19.10
C ARG A 440 26.74 -0.13 -20.11
N GLN A 441 27.45 0.99 -19.98
CA GLN A 441 28.55 1.32 -20.89
C GLN A 441 29.76 0.42 -20.60
N ILE A 442 30.55 0.09 -21.63
CA ILE A 442 31.84 -0.58 -21.42
C ILE A 442 32.75 0.34 -20.60
N GLY A 443 33.28 -0.16 -19.48
CA GLY A 443 34.15 0.60 -18.59
C GLY A 443 33.41 1.48 -17.58
N GLU A 444 32.07 1.37 -17.45
CA GLU A 444 31.31 2.03 -16.38
C GLU A 444 31.84 1.54 -15.02
N ILE A 445 32.30 2.45 -14.16
CA ILE A 445 32.93 2.11 -12.88
C ILE A 445 31.86 1.95 -11.80
N HIS A 446 31.92 0.84 -11.08
CA HIS A 446 31.06 0.52 -9.96
C HIS A 446 31.90 0.24 -8.71
N THR A 447 31.50 0.80 -7.58
CA THR A 447 32.16 0.58 -6.30
C THR A 447 31.39 -0.45 -5.49
N ILE A 448 32.00 -1.60 -5.24
CA ILE A 448 31.34 -2.72 -4.57
C ILE A 448 31.92 -2.91 -3.17
N PRO A 449 31.08 -2.98 -2.12
CA PRO A 449 31.57 -3.14 -0.75
C PRO A 449 32.40 -4.39 -0.55
N GLY A 450 33.64 -4.20 -0.06
CA GLY A 450 34.58 -5.28 0.23
C GLY A 450 35.35 -5.85 -0.98
N ILE A 451 35.13 -5.27 -2.17
CA ILE A 451 35.84 -5.62 -3.42
C ILE A 451 36.59 -4.41 -3.98
N GLY A 452 35.96 -3.23 -3.97
CA GLY A 452 36.49 -2.01 -4.59
C GLY A 452 35.88 -1.72 -5.96
N GLU A 453 36.61 -0.97 -6.78
CA GLU A 453 36.15 -0.55 -8.11
C GLU A 453 36.19 -1.70 -9.13
N ARG A 454 35.11 -1.85 -9.89
CA ARG A 454 34.97 -2.79 -11.00
C ARG A 454 34.38 -2.11 -12.22
N GLU A 455 34.91 -2.47 -13.37
CA GLU A 455 34.40 -1.99 -14.66
C GLU A 455 33.30 -2.92 -15.17
N HIS A 456 32.22 -2.33 -15.68
CA HIS A 456 31.19 -3.06 -16.38
C HIS A 456 31.70 -3.52 -17.77
N PRO A 457 31.53 -4.80 -18.16
CA PRO A 457 32.02 -5.33 -19.44
C PRO A 457 31.23 -4.86 -20.67
N GLY A 458 30.09 -4.22 -20.44
CA GLY A 458 29.12 -3.78 -21.46
C GLY A 458 28.03 -4.82 -21.71
N CYS A 459 27.02 -4.43 -22.51
CA CYS A 459 25.93 -5.32 -22.87
C CYS A 459 26.43 -6.46 -23.79
N PRO A 460 26.18 -7.74 -23.47
CA PRO A 460 26.61 -8.85 -24.33
C PRO A 460 25.88 -8.88 -25.67
N THR A 461 26.59 -9.31 -26.72
CA THR A 461 26.08 -9.32 -28.10
C THR A 461 25.28 -10.58 -28.45
N ASP A 462 25.40 -11.64 -27.65
CA ASP A 462 24.78 -12.95 -27.87
C ASP A 462 23.44 -13.14 -27.12
N LEU A 463 22.96 -12.12 -26.40
CA LEU A 463 21.73 -12.19 -25.60
C LEU A 463 20.47 -12.45 -26.43
N VAL A 464 20.43 -12.00 -27.69
CA VAL A 464 19.21 -12.05 -28.51
C VAL A 464 18.72 -13.48 -28.72
N SER A 465 19.58 -14.37 -29.19
CA SER A 465 19.21 -15.77 -29.44
C SER A 465 18.79 -16.51 -28.17
N ARG A 466 19.40 -16.14 -27.04
CA ARG A 466 19.08 -16.70 -25.72
C ARG A 466 17.71 -16.26 -25.23
N LEU A 467 17.42 -14.96 -25.31
CA LEU A 467 16.13 -14.37 -24.95
C LEU A 467 15.00 -14.89 -25.82
N GLU A 468 15.22 -15.03 -27.13
CA GLU A 468 14.23 -15.61 -28.05
C GLU A 468 13.84 -17.03 -27.63
N ARG A 469 14.82 -17.85 -27.24
CA ARG A 469 14.57 -19.22 -26.77
C ARG A 469 13.81 -19.28 -25.44
N ILE A 470 14.05 -18.33 -24.54
CA ILE A 470 13.37 -18.28 -23.23
C ILE A 470 11.91 -17.84 -23.39
N LEU A 471 11.68 -16.82 -24.23
CA LEU A 471 10.34 -16.27 -24.46
C LEU A 471 9.51 -17.15 -25.43
N GLN A 472 10.15 -18.04 -26.18
CA GLN A 472 9.46 -18.99 -27.05
C GLN A 472 8.70 -20.03 -26.23
N GLY A 473 7.37 -19.98 -26.29
CA GLY A 473 6.49 -20.96 -25.65
C GLY A 473 5.91 -20.52 -24.30
N VAL A 474 6.15 -19.28 -23.88
CA VAL A 474 5.46 -18.69 -22.72
C VAL A 474 4.01 -18.34 -23.12
N GLU A 475 3.04 -18.90 -22.41
CA GLU A 475 1.62 -18.56 -22.61
C GLU A 475 1.33 -17.16 -22.07
N ILE A 476 0.76 -16.29 -22.91
CA ILE A 476 0.56 -14.85 -22.64
C ILE A 476 -0.48 -14.60 -21.52
N ASP A 477 -1.31 -15.61 -21.19
CA ASP A 477 -2.38 -15.48 -20.19
C ASP A 477 -1.90 -15.60 -18.73
N VAL A 478 -0.61 -15.87 -18.48
CA VAL A 478 -0.04 -15.88 -17.13
C VAL A 478 0.59 -14.53 -16.82
N GLU A 479 0.10 -13.83 -15.80
CA GLU A 479 0.72 -12.59 -15.28
C GLU A 479 2.09 -12.91 -14.65
N LEU A 480 3.11 -12.93 -15.49
CA LEU A 480 4.51 -13.19 -15.13
C LEU A 480 5.24 -11.85 -15.03
N GLN A 481 5.61 -11.44 -13.81
CA GLN A 481 6.18 -10.11 -13.55
C GLN A 481 7.46 -9.84 -14.36
N GLY A 482 8.32 -10.83 -14.52
CA GLY A 482 9.59 -10.71 -15.27
C GLY A 482 9.44 -10.79 -16.79
N PHE A 483 8.27 -11.19 -17.31
CA PHE A 483 8.07 -11.34 -18.75
C PHE A 483 8.16 -10.00 -19.50
N ALA A 484 7.60 -8.93 -18.92
CA ALA A 484 7.64 -7.59 -19.49
C ALA A 484 9.09 -7.08 -19.60
N GLU A 485 9.89 -7.26 -18.55
CA GLU A 485 11.31 -6.92 -18.50
C GLU A 485 12.09 -7.59 -19.63
N LEU A 486 12.03 -8.92 -19.72
CA LEU A 486 12.78 -9.70 -20.72
C LEU A 486 12.35 -9.36 -22.15
N THR A 487 11.06 -9.09 -22.35
CA THR A 487 10.51 -8.67 -23.65
C THR A 487 11.06 -7.30 -24.06
N ASP A 488 11.13 -6.36 -23.13
CA ASP A 488 11.71 -5.04 -23.37
C ASP A 488 13.21 -5.12 -23.65
N VAL A 489 13.95 -5.98 -22.92
CA VAL A 489 15.36 -6.24 -23.20
C VAL A 489 15.53 -6.77 -24.64
N LEU A 490 14.75 -7.78 -25.03
CA LEU A 490 14.81 -8.36 -26.36
C LEU A 490 14.46 -7.35 -27.47
N ASN A 491 13.37 -6.60 -27.31
CA ASN A 491 12.92 -5.61 -28.29
C ASN A 491 13.92 -4.47 -28.47
N THR A 492 14.57 -4.05 -27.38
CA THR A 492 15.63 -3.04 -27.40
C THR A 492 16.82 -3.52 -28.20
N LEU A 493 17.31 -4.74 -27.92
CA LEU A 493 18.42 -5.35 -28.65
C LEU A 493 18.10 -5.52 -30.15
N LYS A 494 16.89 -6.00 -30.49
CA LYS A 494 16.43 -6.11 -31.88
C LYS A 494 16.41 -4.77 -32.60
N SER A 495 15.95 -3.71 -31.93
CA SER A 495 15.89 -2.37 -32.51
C SER A 495 17.28 -1.85 -32.92
N ILE A 496 18.32 -2.18 -32.14
CA ILE A 496 19.71 -1.80 -32.46
C ILE A 496 20.24 -2.60 -33.64
N LEU A 497 20.02 -3.92 -33.64
CA LEU A 497 20.48 -4.82 -34.71
C LEU A 497 19.87 -4.46 -36.06
N VAL A 498 18.58 -4.12 -36.10
CA VAL A 498 17.90 -3.69 -37.33
C VAL A 498 18.19 -2.21 -37.64
N GLY A 499 18.63 -1.43 -36.64
CA GLY A 499 18.89 0.00 -36.78
C GLY A 499 17.63 0.86 -36.83
N THR A 500 16.53 0.39 -36.24
CA THR A 500 15.23 1.08 -36.20
C THR A 500 15.09 1.94 -34.95
N LYS A 501 14.10 2.84 -34.94
CA LYS A 501 13.68 3.54 -33.73
C LYS A 501 13.25 2.51 -32.68
N PRO A 502 13.60 2.68 -31.39
CA PRO A 502 13.16 1.77 -30.34
C PRO A 502 11.64 1.70 -30.23
N VAL A 503 11.15 0.52 -29.85
CA VAL A 503 9.75 0.28 -29.51
C VAL A 503 9.46 0.82 -28.11
N VAL A 504 8.21 1.21 -27.87
CA VAL A 504 7.74 1.60 -26.53
C VAL A 504 7.75 0.36 -25.63
N GLY A 505 8.48 0.43 -24.52
CA GLY A 505 8.58 -0.66 -23.55
C GLY A 505 7.32 -0.85 -22.72
N GLN A 506 7.17 -2.05 -22.16
CA GLN A 506 6.13 -2.43 -21.21
C GLN A 506 6.46 -1.98 -19.78
N ILE A 507 7.70 -2.13 -19.31
CA ILE A 507 8.10 -1.72 -17.95
C ILE A 507 8.36 -0.20 -17.89
N HIS A 508 8.88 0.35 -18.99
CA HIS A 508 9.20 1.76 -19.10
C HIS A 508 9.12 2.18 -20.58
N PRO A 509 8.31 3.21 -20.93
CA PRO A 509 8.07 3.60 -22.32
C PRO A 509 9.34 3.91 -23.11
N MET A 510 10.36 4.45 -22.44
CA MET A 510 11.61 4.91 -23.04
C MET A 510 12.80 3.95 -22.88
N ILE A 511 12.60 2.73 -22.36
CA ILE A 511 13.68 1.77 -22.09
C ILE A 511 14.60 1.54 -23.29
N GLY A 512 14.01 1.44 -24.49
CA GLY A 512 14.75 1.12 -25.70
C GLY A 512 15.76 2.18 -26.14
N TRP A 513 15.71 3.37 -25.55
CA TRP A 513 16.72 4.41 -25.76
C TRP A 513 18.02 4.16 -24.99
N LEU A 514 18.01 3.37 -23.90
CA LEU A 514 19.21 3.12 -23.10
C LEU A 514 20.36 2.51 -23.90
N LEU A 515 20.07 1.75 -24.95
CA LEU A 515 21.08 1.18 -25.86
C LEU A 515 21.17 1.89 -27.23
N GLN A 516 20.53 3.04 -27.41
CA GLN A 516 20.74 3.88 -28.59
C GLN A 516 21.84 4.90 -28.33
N PRO A 517 22.63 5.29 -29.35
CA PRO A 517 23.58 6.40 -29.23
C PRO A 517 22.91 7.64 -28.65
N ARG A 518 23.56 8.29 -27.69
CA ARG A 518 23.00 9.46 -26.97
C ARG A 518 22.58 10.58 -27.91
N GLU A 519 23.27 10.74 -29.03
CA GLU A 519 22.99 11.76 -30.05
C GLU A 519 21.64 11.55 -30.76
N ARG A 520 21.06 10.35 -30.68
CA ARG A 520 19.78 10.00 -31.29
C ARG A 520 18.61 10.14 -30.33
N TRP A 521 18.87 10.40 -29.04
CA TRP A 521 17.82 10.48 -28.04
C TRP A 521 16.93 11.70 -28.32
N PRO A 522 15.59 11.56 -28.22
CA PRO A 522 14.71 12.71 -28.27
C PRO A 522 14.82 13.51 -26.97
N ALA A 523 14.31 14.74 -26.98
CA ALA A 523 14.19 15.51 -25.76
C ALA A 523 13.05 14.95 -24.90
N PHE A 524 13.39 14.25 -23.82
CA PHE A 524 12.42 13.73 -22.86
C PHE A 524 11.97 14.82 -21.88
N SER A 525 10.69 14.84 -21.55
CA SER A 525 10.17 15.60 -20.41
C SER A 525 10.43 14.86 -19.09
N ALA A 526 10.48 15.59 -17.97
CA ALA A 526 10.65 14.98 -16.64
C ALA A 526 9.56 13.95 -16.32
N THR A 527 8.33 14.20 -16.76
CA THR A 527 7.20 13.27 -16.60
C THR A 527 7.38 11.99 -17.41
N GLU A 528 7.99 12.06 -18.61
CA GLU A 528 8.26 10.87 -19.42
C GLU A 528 9.41 10.02 -18.86
N ILE A 529 10.37 10.65 -18.18
CA ILE A 529 11.51 9.95 -17.56
C ILE A 529 11.07 9.16 -16.33
N VAL A 530 10.17 9.69 -15.51
CA VAL A 530 9.76 9.04 -14.24
C VAL A 530 8.59 8.06 -14.44
N ASN A 531 8.02 7.99 -15.65
CA ASN A 531 6.86 7.16 -15.93
C ASN A 531 7.25 5.71 -16.27
N GLY A 532 7.45 4.87 -15.26
CA GLY A 532 7.70 3.43 -15.42
C GLY A 532 8.67 2.92 -14.36
N ASP A 533 9.48 1.94 -14.74
CA ASP A 533 10.54 1.37 -13.90
C ASP A 533 11.53 2.44 -13.38
N PRO A 534 11.79 2.49 -12.05
CA PRO A 534 12.64 3.52 -11.44
C PRO A 534 14.13 3.38 -11.79
N GLU A 535 14.63 2.16 -12.03
CA GLU A 535 16.04 1.94 -12.38
C GLU A 535 16.31 2.42 -13.81
N VAL A 536 15.38 2.16 -14.73
CA VAL A 536 15.43 2.71 -16.09
C VAL A 536 15.32 4.25 -16.05
N ALA A 537 14.41 4.78 -15.24
CA ALA A 537 14.22 6.22 -15.06
C ALA A 537 15.50 6.90 -14.59
N ALA A 538 16.21 6.32 -13.60
CA ALA A 538 17.46 6.84 -13.08
C ALA A 538 18.54 6.97 -14.17
N ARG A 539 18.69 5.94 -15.02
CA ARG A 539 19.66 5.96 -16.13
C ARG A 539 19.29 6.97 -17.21
N LEU A 540 18.00 7.07 -17.55
CA LEU A 540 17.50 8.07 -18.49
C LEU A 540 17.73 9.50 -17.99
N ALA A 541 17.48 9.75 -16.70
CA ALA A 541 17.73 11.03 -16.05
C ALA A 541 19.22 11.41 -16.09
N ALA A 542 20.12 10.45 -15.89
CA ALA A 542 21.56 10.66 -16.01
C ALA A 542 22.03 10.86 -17.48
N GLY A 543 21.19 10.48 -18.45
CA GLY A 543 21.52 10.53 -19.87
C GLY A 543 22.60 9.51 -20.28
N ILE A 544 22.77 8.44 -19.51
CA ILE A 544 23.83 7.46 -19.74
C ILE A 544 23.30 6.35 -20.64
N SER A 545 24.02 6.07 -21.73
CA SER A 545 23.68 4.99 -22.67
C SER A 545 24.68 3.84 -22.55
N GLY A 546 24.16 2.61 -22.60
CA GLY A 546 24.98 1.40 -22.74
C GLY A 546 25.38 1.05 -24.18
N TYR A 547 25.13 1.94 -25.15
CA TYR A 547 25.49 1.68 -26.56
C TYR A 547 27.00 1.52 -26.75
N HIS A 548 27.39 0.49 -27.48
CA HIS A 548 28.73 0.35 -28.07
C HIS A 548 28.64 -0.31 -29.44
N ASP A 549 29.64 -0.08 -30.31
CA ASP A 549 29.58 -0.50 -31.72
C ASP A 549 29.49 -2.02 -31.92
N GLY A 550 30.02 -2.79 -30.97
CA GLY A 550 29.92 -4.26 -30.96
C GLY A 550 28.48 -4.79 -30.97
N LEU A 551 27.48 -4.02 -30.51
CA LEU A 551 26.08 -4.43 -30.52
C LEU A 551 25.47 -4.55 -31.93
N ARG A 552 26.08 -3.89 -32.93
CA ARG A 552 25.63 -3.99 -34.34
C ARG A 552 26.30 -5.12 -35.11
N GLU A 553 27.37 -5.68 -34.56
CA GLU A 553 28.10 -6.77 -35.20
C GLU A 553 27.39 -8.09 -34.88
N SER A 554 26.53 -8.55 -35.80
CA SER A 554 25.88 -9.86 -35.65
C SER A 554 26.95 -10.95 -35.51
N THR A 555 26.92 -11.71 -34.42
CA THR A 555 27.77 -12.89 -34.16
C THR A 555 27.55 -14.06 -35.14
N GLN A 556 26.73 -13.89 -36.19
CA GLN A 556 26.56 -14.83 -37.30
C GLN A 556 27.73 -14.88 -38.30
N ARG A 557 28.87 -14.23 -38.04
CA ARG A 557 30.06 -14.24 -38.93
C ARG A 557 31.23 -15.14 -38.50
N ARG A 558 31.07 -16.04 -37.54
CA ARG A 558 32.05 -17.11 -37.31
C ARG A 558 31.44 -18.46 -37.67
N LEU A 559 31.81 -18.89 -38.88
CA LEU A 559 31.54 -20.18 -39.53
C LEU A 559 31.93 -21.38 -38.67
#